data_AF-A0A2C5ZVT9-F1
#
_entry.id   AF-A0A2C5ZVT9-F1
#
_cell.length_a   1.000
_cell.length_b   1.000
_cell.length_c   1.000
_cell.angle_alpha   90.00
_cell.angle_beta   90.00
_cell.angle_gamma   90.00
#
_symmetry.space_group_name_H-M   'P 1'
#
loop_
_entity.id
_entity.type
_entity.pdbx_description
1 polymer ?
#
loop_
_entity_poly.entity_id
_entity_poly.type
_entity_poly.pdbx_seq_one_letter_code
_entity_poly.pdbx_strand_id
1 'polypeptide(L)'
;MAQVYRNLLSTDQSAAVFSPSFARVAASTARDWSYVDSWLVSKFSAGRHAPVFERNQDTLKALLALIGANEVADEDYSLLGHANASAFQGLALRRVFEPLRTEFEKPVTRHEWLRNDLLTAIHRCLPKEGKNVIDCLVNLVDQTGDEFHGLEILGRRIVCLQASRFEMEQTVVRLESVQQYVQRKYDDASELLGTWQSDCHKPPSGAAKQNLDLNRKIEGMRVKPVEPRNSSTVIDKSTYAPYPNVEDIVQEEQSLLALMSRKTELDAHIATFDGLTSHTDRARLKLAAFRSPL
;
A
#
# COMPACT_ATOMS: atom_id res chain seq x y z
N MET A 1 -24.93 -47.17 -1.46
CA MET A 1 -25.15 -45.80 -2.01
C MET A 1 -24.35 -44.69 -1.32
N ALA A 2 -23.97 -44.80 -0.04
CA ALA A 2 -23.24 -43.73 0.68
C ALA A 2 -21.72 -43.64 0.40
N GLN A 3 -21.13 -44.63 -0.29
CA GLN A 3 -19.68 -44.69 -0.55
C GLN A 3 -19.27 -44.03 -1.87
N VAL A 4 -20.20 -43.85 -2.81
CA VAL A 4 -19.94 -43.24 -4.12
C VAL A 4 -19.87 -41.71 -4.01
N TYR A 5 -20.68 -41.10 -3.14
CA TYR A 5 -20.69 -39.65 -2.93
C TYR A 5 -19.46 -39.09 -2.19
N ARG A 6 -18.78 -39.93 -1.39
CA ARG A 6 -17.56 -39.52 -0.68
C ARG A 6 -16.34 -39.44 -1.61
N ASN A 7 -16.32 -40.24 -2.68
CA ASN A 7 -15.25 -40.20 -3.67
C ASN A 7 -15.40 -39.03 -4.66
N LEU A 8 -16.63 -38.63 -4.98
CA LEU A 8 -16.91 -37.52 -5.90
C LEU A 8 -16.54 -36.14 -5.32
N LEU A 9 -16.73 -35.90 -4.01
CA LEU A 9 -16.29 -34.65 -3.37
C LEU A 9 -14.76 -34.54 -3.21
N SER A 10 -14.04 -35.65 -3.03
CA SER A 10 -12.57 -35.65 -2.92
C SER A 10 -11.88 -35.44 -4.27
N THR A 11 -12.49 -35.89 -5.37
CA THR A 11 -11.99 -35.61 -6.72
C THR A 11 -12.17 -34.16 -7.15
N ASP A 12 -13.19 -33.46 -6.67
CA ASP A 12 -13.46 -32.07 -7.06
C ASP A 12 -12.49 -31.08 -6.38
N GLN A 13 -12.12 -31.35 -5.11
CA GLN A 13 -11.04 -30.62 -4.43
C GLN A 13 -9.66 -30.90 -5.06
N SER A 14 -9.43 -32.11 -5.55
CA SER A 14 -8.19 -32.45 -6.27
C SER A 14 -8.16 -31.83 -7.68
N ALA A 15 -9.29 -31.82 -8.40
CA ALA A 15 -9.40 -31.22 -9.73
C ALA A 15 -9.22 -29.69 -9.71
N ALA A 16 -9.65 -29.01 -8.64
CA ALA A 16 -9.37 -27.59 -8.43
C ALA A 16 -7.88 -27.28 -8.19
N VAL A 17 -7.14 -28.19 -7.54
CA VAL A 17 -5.68 -28.09 -7.33
C VAL A 17 -4.89 -28.36 -8.62
N PHE A 18 -5.47 -29.10 -9.58
CA PHE A 18 -4.89 -29.39 -10.89
C PHE A 18 -5.49 -28.56 -12.05
N SER A 19 -6.10 -27.40 -11.78
CA SER A 19 -6.42 -26.46 -12.85
C SER A 19 -5.11 -25.94 -13.47
N PRO A 20 -4.90 -26.05 -14.80
CA PRO A 20 -3.71 -25.51 -15.47
C PRO A 20 -3.45 -24.04 -15.13
N SER A 21 -4.53 -23.29 -14.89
CA SER A 21 -4.53 -21.90 -14.45
C SER A 21 -3.94 -21.73 -13.04
N PHE A 22 -4.37 -22.55 -12.08
CA PHE A 22 -3.87 -22.53 -10.71
C PHE A 22 -2.42 -23.00 -10.63
N ALA A 23 -2.08 -24.06 -11.37
CA ALA A 23 -0.70 -24.54 -11.50
C ALA A 23 0.23 -23.48 -12.10
N ARG A 24 -0.24 -22.71 -13.10
CA ARG A 24 0.53 -21.62 -13.71
C ARG A 24 0.75 -20.45 -12.74
N VAL A 25 -0.28 -20.09 -11.96
CA VAL A 25 -0.16 -19.06 -10.92
C VAL A 25 0.80 -19.52 -9.82
N ALA A 26 0.65 -20.74 -9.31
CA ALA A 26 1.54 -21.31 -8.31
C ALA A 26 3.01 -21.37 -8.80
N ALA A 27 3.23 -21.77 -10.06
CA ALA A 27 4.55 -21.78 -10.68
C ALA A 27 5.15 -20.37 -10.83
N SER A 28 4.34 -19.37 -11.22
CA SER A 28 4.80 -17.98 -11.27
C SER A 28 5.18 -17.44 -9.90
N THR A 29 4.36 -17.69 -8.88
CA THR A 29 4.65 -17.27 -7.52
C THR A 29 5.88 -17.96 -6.94
N ALA A 30 6.12 -19.23 -7.28
CA ALA A 30 7.32 -19.96 -6.88
C ALA A 30 8.59 -19.38 -7.54
N ARG A 31 8.49 -18.95 -8.80
CA ARG A 31 9.57 -18.26 -9.51
C ARG A 31 9.89 -16.90 -8.87
N ASP A 32 8.86 -16.12 -8.54
CA ASP A 32 9.03 -14.81 -7.90
C ASP A 32 9.69 -14.97 -6.51
N TRP A 33 9.30 -15.98 -5.74
CA TRP A 33 9.97 -16.31 -4.47
C TRP A 33 11.43 -16.71 -4.66
N SER A 34 11.74 -17.50 -5.70
CA SER A 34 13.12 -17.88 -6.01
C SER A 34 13.99 -16.67 -6.39
N TYR A 35 13.39 -15.71 -7.12
CA TYR A 35 14.06 -14.45 -7.46
C TYR A 35 14.33 -13.61 -6.21
N VAL A 36 13.33 -13.43 -5.34
CA VAL A 36 13.48 -12.75 -4.05
C VAL A 36 14.56 -13.41 -3.19
N ASP A 37 14.57 -14.74 -3.07
CA ASP A 37 15.56 -15.47 -2.28
C ASP A 37 16.98 -15.25 -2.84
N SER A 38 17.16 -15.31 -4.16
CA SER A 38 18.47 -15.04 -4.80
C SER A 38 18.94 -13.61 -4.58
N TRP A 39 18.02 -12.64 -4.64
CA TRP A 39 18.30 -11.24 -4.40
C TRP A 39 18.68 -10.98 -2.93
N LEU A 40 17.94 -11.58 -1.98
CA LEU A 40 18.27 -11.51 -0.56
C LEU A 40 19.65 -12.11 -0.26
N VAL A 41 19.97 -13.27 -0.82
CA VAL A 41 21.32 -13.88 -0.68
C VAL A 41 22.41 -12.95 -1.24
N SER A 42 22.14 -12.22 -2.33
CA SER A 42 23.10 -11.28 -2.88
C SER A 42 23.35 -10.05 -1.98
N LYS A 43 22.31 -9.54 -1.30
CA LYS A 43 22.40 -8.33 -0.46
C LYS A 43 22.87 -8.65 0.96
N PHE A 44 22.60 -9.85 1.47
CA PHE A 44 23.07 -10.32 2.78
C PHE A 44 24.31 -11.23 2.60
N SER A 45 25.50 -10.63 2.63
CA SER A 45 26.80 -11.31 2.49
C SER A 45 27.09 -12.30 3.64
N ALA A 46 28.03 -13.23 3.38
CA ALA A 46 28.39 -14.42 4.18
C ALA A 46 28.66 -14.13 5.68
N GLY A 47 27.60 -14.05 6.47
CA GLY A 47 27.67 -13.74 7.90
C GLY A 47 26.38 -13.14 8.47
N ARG A 48 25.50 -12.59 7.63
CA ARG A 48 24.14 -12.20 8.03
C ARG A 48 23.11 -13.02 7.27
N HIS A 49 22.22 -13.67 8.00
CA HIS A 49 21.05 -14.31 7.39
C HIS A 49 19.96 -13.27 7.16
N ALA A 50 19.21 -13.43 6.07
CA ALA A 50 18.03 -12.62 5.84
C ALA A 50 17.05 -12.79 7.02
N PRO A 51 16.36 -11.72 7.44
CA PRO A 51 15.33 -11.81 8.48
C PRO A 51 14.28 -12.86 8.11
N VAL A 52 13.81 -13.63 9.09
CA VAL A 52 12.72 -14.58 8.87
C VAL A 52 11.43 -13.79 8.75
N PHE A 53 10.67 -14.01 7.67
CA PHE A 53 9.37 -13.38 7.45
C PHE A 53 8.36 -14.40 6.95
N GLU A 54 7.08 -14.11 7.16
CA GLU A 54 5.97 -14.92 6.68
C GLU A 54 5.87 -14.83 5.15
N ARG A 55 5.80 -15.97 4.46
CA ARG A 55 5.64 -16.02 2.99
C ARG A 55 4.17 -15.87 2.60
N ASN A 56 3.69 -14.64 2.64
CA ASN A 56 2.35 -14.24 2.17
C ASN A 56 2.42 -13.51 0.81
N GLN A 57 1.35 -13.52 0.02
CA GLN A 57 1.22 -12.75 -1.22
C GLN A 57 1.50 -11.24 -1.03
N ASP A 58 1.07 -10.68 0.10
CA ASP A 58 1.33 -9.26 0.39
C ASP A 58 2.81 -8.99 0.63
N THR A 59 3.51 -9.92 1.31
CA THR A 59 4.96 -9.83 1.51
C THR A 59 5.73 -10.00 0.19
N LEU A 60 5.27 -10.88 -0.70
CA LEU A 60 5.87 -11.06 -2.02
C LEU A 60 5.80 -9.77 -2.84
N LYS A 61 4.61 -9.14 -2.88
CA LYS A 61 4.42 -7.85 -3.57
C LYS A 61 5.30 -6.75 -2.99
N ALA A 62 5.36 -6.64 -1.66
CA ALA A 62 6.20 -5.66 -0.99
C ALA A 62 7.69 -5.87 -1.29
N LEU A 63 8.17 -7.12 -1.26
CA LEU A 63 9.56 -7.47 -1.56
C LEU A 63 9.90 -7.21 -3.03
N LEU A 64 9.03 -7.58 -3.98
CA LEU A 64 9.25 -7.27 -5.40
C LEU A 64 9.29 -5.77 -5.67
N ALA A 65 8.40 -4.99 -5.04
CA ALA A 65 8.42 -3.53 -5.14
C ALA A 65 9.72 -2.94 -4.57
N LEU A 66 10.20 -3.48 -3.45
CA LEU A 66 11.46 -3.07 -2.83
C LEU A 66 12.67 -3.42 -3.71
N ILE A 67 12.68 -4.61 -4.32
CA ILE A 67 13.72 -5.01 -5.27
C ILE A 67 13.75 -4.06 -6.45
N GLY A 68 12.60 -3.79 -7.08
CA GLY A 68 12.51 -2.86 -8.21
C GLY A 68 12.96 -1.44 -7.84
N ALA A 69 12.58 -0.93 -6.67
CA ALA A 69 13.06 0.37 -6.19
C ALA A 69 14.58 0.39 -5.93
N ASN A 70 15.15 -0.73 -5.47
CA ASN A 70 16.59 -0.86 -5.26
C ASN A 70 17.35 -0.92 -6.59
N GLU A 71 16.85 -1.67 -7.58
CA GLU A 71 17.44 -1.76 -8.92
C GLU A 71 17.43 -0.39 -9.62
N VAL A 72 16.31 0.36 -9.56
CA VAL A 72 16.24 1.73 -10.10
C VAL A 72 17.27 2.64 -9.42
N ALA A 73 17.41 2.55 -8.10
CA ALA A 73 18.42 3.32 -7.39
C ALA A 73 19.84 2.93 -7.79
N ASP A 74 20.13 1.63 -7.91
CA ASP A 74 21.43 1.11 -8.34
C ASP A 74 21.75 1.57 -9.80
N GLU A 75 20.76 1.60 -10.69
CA GLU A 75 20.88 2.15 -12.05
C GLU A 75 21.20 3.65 -12.02
N ASP A 76 20.49 4.44 -11.23
CA ASP A 76 20.74 5.87 -11.07
C ASP A 76 22.15 6.15 -10.55
N TYR A 77 22.61 5.38 -9.55
CA TYR A 77 23.99 5.47 -9.04
C TYR A 77 25.02 5.13 -10.12
N SER A 78 24.76 4.10 -10.93
CA SER A 78 25.63 3.71 -12.05
C SER A 78 25.70 4.81 -13.11
N LEU A 79 24.56 5.42 -13.47
CA LEU A 79 24.49 6.52 -14.42
C LEU A 79 25.23 7.76 -13.93
N LEU A 80 25.06 8.13 -12.65
CA LEU A 80 25.81 9.23 -12.03
C LEU A 80 27.31 8.92 -12.00
N GLY A 81 27.69 7.69 -11.68
CA GLY A 81 29.08 7.23 -11.73
C GLY A 81 29.69 7.37 -13.13
N HIS A 82 28.96 6.96 -14.16
CA HIS A 82 29.39 7.06 -15.55
C HIS A 82 29.47 8.52 -16.03
N ALA A 83 28.47 9.34 -15.72
CA ALA A 83 28.48 10.77 -16.04
C ALA A 83 29.68 11.48 -15.39
N ASN A 84 29.95 11.19 -14.12
CA ASN A 84 31.12 11.72 -13.42
C ASN A 84 32.43 11.23 -14.06
N ALA A 85 32.56 9.93 -14.34
CA ALA A 85 33.75 9.37 -14.98
C ALA A 85 34.01 10.00 -16.37
N SER A 86 32.97 10.17 -17.17
CA SER A 86 33.03 10.85 -18.48
C SER A 86 33.42 12.32 -18.35
N ALA A 87 32.84 13.04 -17.36
CA ALA A 87 33.22 14.41 -17.07
C ALA A 87 34.70 14.53 -16.66
N PHE A 88 35.20 13.63 -15.79
CA PHE A 88 36.60 13.58 -15.41
C PHE A 88 37.52 13.24 -16.60
N GLN A 89 37.13 12.30 -17.45
CA GLN A 89 37.88 11.94 -18.65
C GLN A 89 37.94 13.11 -19.65
N GLY A 90 36.84 13.84 -19.84
CA GLY A 90 36.81 15.06 -20.66
C GLY A 90 37.75 16.15 -20.12
N LEU A 91 37.82 16.32 -18.81
CA LEU A 91 38.77 17.25 -18.17
C LEU A 91 40.23 16.76 -18.32
N ALA A 92 40.48 15.46 -18.19
CA ALA A 92 41.81 14.86 -18.33
C ALA A 92 42.33 14.95 -19.78
N LEU A 93 41.52 14.60 -20.78
CA LEU A 93 41.89 14.71 -22.18
C LEU A 93 42.10 16.18 -22.58
N ARG A 94 41.28 17.10 -22.08
CA ARG A 94 41.49 18.54 -22.30
C ARG A 94 42.80 19.05 -21.72
N ARG A 95 43.35 18.46 -20.65
CA ARG A 95 44.70 18.78 -20.14
C ARG A 95 45.82 18.26 -21.03
N VAL A 96 45.61 17.15 -21.75
CA VAL A 96 46.63 16.51 -22.60
C VAL A 96 46.70 17.14 -24.00
N PHE A 97 45.56 17.61 -24.55
CA PHE A 97 45.49 18.19 -25.90
C PHE A 97 45.68 19.73 -25.96
N GLU A 98 46.07 20.36 -24.84
CA GLU A 98 46.42 21.79 -24.75
C GLU A 98 47.96 22.01 -24.70
N PRO A 99 48.70 21.73 -25.79
CA PRO A 99 49.99 22.41 -25.98
C PRO A 99 50.18 23.03 -27.38
N LEU A 100 49.14 23.20 -28.20
CA LEU A 100 49.29 23.61 -29.61
C LEU A 100 48.39 24.80 -30.04
N ARG A 101 48.09 25.74 -29.14
CA ARG A 101 47.44 27.01 -29.51
C ARG A 101 48.24 28.23 -29.02
N THR A 102 49.13 28.66 -29.91
CA THR A 102 49.49 30.04 -30.30
C THR A 102 49.70 31.11 -29.22
N GLU A 103 50.90 31.70 -29.25
CA GLU A 103 51.55 32.61 -28.29
C GLU A 103 50.97 34.04 -28.11
N PHE A 104 49.70 34.31 -28.37
CA PHE A 104 49.15 35.66 -28.14
C PHE A 104 47.81 35.57 -27.41
N GLU A 105 47.77 36.19 -26.22
CA GLU A 105 46.74 36.12 -25.18
C GLU A 105 46.81 34.85 -24.32
N LYS A 106 47.26 34.99 -23.06
CA LYS A 106 47.18 33.93 -22.06
C LYS A 106 45.72 33.47 -21.95
N PRO A 107 45.35 32.25 -22.35
CA PRO A 107 43.99 31.80 -22.18
C PRO A 107 43.80 31.60 -20.68
N VAL A 108 42.98 32.46 -20.03
CA VAL A 108 42.52 32.20 -18.67
C VAL A 108 41.88 30.83 -18.69
N THR A 109 42.59 29.85 -18.15
CA THR A 109 42.16 28.45 -18.25
C THR A 109 40.79 28.36 -17.58
N ARG A 110 39.91 27.48 -18.06
CA ARG A 110 38.58 27.34 -17.43
C ARG A 110 38.64 27.05 -15.91
N HIS A 111 39.80 26.61 -15.43
CA HIS A 111 40.06 26.33 -14.04
C HIS A 111 40.41 27.59 -13.24
N GLU A 112 41.03 28.60 -13.86
CA GLU A 112 41.37 29.86 -13.18
C GLU A 112 40.16 30.74 -12.95
N TRP A 113 39.23 30.87 -13.90
CA TRP A 113 38.00 31.64 -13.63
C TRP A 113 37.12 30.94 -12.59
N LEU A 114 36.97 29.61 -12.66
CA LEU A 114 36.20 28.84 -11.67
C LEU A 114 36.84 28.92 -10.29
N ARG A 115 38.17 28.78 -10.21
CA ARG A 115 38.93 28.94 -8.97
C ARG A 115 38.75 30.35 -8.41
N ASN A 116 38.88 31.38 -9.24
CA ASN A 116 38.73 32.77 -8.79
C ASN A 116 37.29 33.07 -8.36
N ASP A 117 36.30 32.54 -9.07
CA ASP A 117 34.88 32.69 -8.72
C ASP A 117 34.55 31.95 -7.41
N LEU A 118 35.05 30.72 -7.23
CA LEU A 118 34.93 29.98 -5.98
C LEU A 118 35.63 30.68 -4.81
N LEU A 119 36.87 31.16 -4.99
CA LEU A 119 37.58 31.91 -3.97
C LEU A 119 36.85 33.21 -3.61
N THR A 120 36.24 33.87 -4.60
CA THR A 120 35.43 35.07 -4.39
C THR A 120 34.14 34.74 -3.63
N ALA A 121 33.46 33.65 -3.98
CA ALA A 121 32.26 33.18 -3.29
C ALA A 121 32.59 32.77 -1.84
N ILE A 122 33.67 32.04 -1.62
CA ILE A 122 34.16 31.67 -0.28
C ILE A 122 34.48 32.92 0.53
N HIS A 123 35.18 33.89 -0.06
CA HIS A 123 35.49 35.15 0.62
C HIS A 123 34.23 35.96 0.95
N ARG A 124 33.18 35.92 0.11
CA ARG A 124 31.88 36.56 0.40
C ARG A 124 31.14 35.86 1.53
N CYS A 125 31.16 34.53 1.56
CA CYS A 125 30.48 33.71 2.55
C CYS A 125 31.23 33.61 3.89
N LEU A 126 32.47 34.09 3.96
CA LEU A 126 33.26 34.05 5.18
C LEU A 126 32.73 35.06 6.22
N PRO A 127 32.50 34.63 7.48
CA PRO A 127 32.09 35.55 8.54
C PRO A 127 33.18 36.58 8.83
N LYS A 128 32.80 37.70 9.46
CA LYS A 128 33.71 38.82 9.77
C LYS A 128 34.95 38.35 10.53
N GLU A 129 34.76 37.46 11.50
CA GLU A 129 35.84 36.81 12.25
C GLU A 129 36.84 36.08 11.35
N GLY A 130 36.35 35.35 10.34
CA GLY A 130 37.20 34.60 9.42
C GLY A 130 38.00 35.51 8.50
N LYS A 131 37.43 36.65 8.07
CA LYS A 131 38.15 37.66 7.26
C LYS A 131 39.28 38.28 8.06
N ASN A 132 39.00 38.69 9.30
CA ASN A 132 40.02 39.27 10.20
C ASN A 132 41.18 38.30 10.45
N VAL A 133 40.90 37.00 10.64
CA VAL A 133 41.96 35.99 10.84
C VAL A 133 42.82 35.83 9.60
N ILE A 134 42.24 35.82 8.40
CA ILE A 134 43.00 35.75 7.15
C ILE A 134 43.85 37.01 6.97
N ASP A 135 43.30 38.19 7.20
CA ASP A 135 44.04 39.46 7.09
C ASP A 135 45.22 39.51 8.09
N CYS A 136 45.02 39.03 9.32
CA CYS A 136 46.10 38.87 10.30
C CYS A 136 47.17 37.88 9.85
N LEU A 137 46.80 36.76 9.23
CA LEU A 137 47.75 35.78 8.69
C LEU A 137 48.55 36.34 7.53
N VAL A 138 47.92 37.09 6.63
CA VAL A 138 48.60 37.78 5.52
C VAL A 138 49.60 38.79 6.07
N ASN A 139 49.18 39.63 7.03
CA ASN A 139 50.08 40.59 7.68
C ASN A 139 51.27 39.92 8.39
N LEU A 140 51.06 38.74 8.98
CA LEU A 140 52.11 37.96 9.63
C LEU A 140 53.09 37.38 8.60
N VAL A 141 52.59 36.89 7.46
CA VAL A 141 53.43 36.43 6.35
C VAL A 141 54.28 37.58 5.80
N ASP A 142 53.68 38.75 5.59
CA ASP A 142 54.39 39.95 5.11
C ASP A 142 55.49 40.41 6.08
N GLN A 143 55.27 40.26 7.40
CA GLN A 143 56.24 40.62 8.43
C GLN A 143 57.35 39.57 8.62
N THR A 144 57.03 38.30 8.40
CA THR A 144 57.96 37.18 8.64
C THR A 144 58.78 36.84 7.39
N GLY A 145 58.31 37.21 6.19
CA GLY A 145 59.02 37.05 4.93
C GLY A 145 59.25 35.60 4.49
N ASP A 146 58.67 34.64 5.21
CA ASP A 146 58.83 33.20 4.98
C ASP A 146 57.61 32.64 4.24
N GLU A 147 57.85 31.78 3.23
CA GLU A 147 56.78 31.10 2.52
C GLU A 147 56.15 30.08 3.46
N PHE A 148 54.96 30.39 4.00
CA PHE A 148 54.28 29.55 4.98
C PHE A 148 53.92 28.17 4.39
N HIS A 149 54.80 27.20 4.51
CA HIS A 149 54.61 25.81 4.05
C HIS A 149 53.50 25.03 4.81
N GLY A 150 52.79 25.68 5.74
CA GLY A 150 51.68 25.13 6.52
C GLY A 150 50.27 25.55 6.08
N LEU A 151 50.12 26.52 5.17
CA LEU A 151 48.80 27.05 4.81
C LEU A 151 47.93 26.03 4.06
N GLU A 152 48.55 25.17 3.24
CA GLU A 152 47.85 24.06 2.58
C GLU A 152 47.31 23.04 3.59
N ILE A 153 48.12 22.72 4.61
CA ILE A 153 47.74 21.77 5.68
C ILE A 153 46.58 22.36 6.50
N LEU A 154 46.64 23.65 6.82
CA LEU A 154 45.57 24.36 7.50
C LEU A 154 44.29 24.39 6.65
N GLY A 155 44.40 24.73 5.37
CA GLY A 155 43.27 24.75 4.44
C GLY A 155 42.61 23.37 4.32
N ARG A 156 43.40 22.30 4.18
CA ARG A 156 42.90 20.92 4.17
C ARG A 156 42.16 20.59 5.46
N ARG A 157 42.71 20.95 6.63
CA ARG A 157 42.05 20.75 7.93
C ARG A 157 40.73 21.50 8.04
N ILE A 158 40.67 22.76 7.58
CA ILE A 158 39.45 23.56 7.57
C ILE A 158 38.38 22.89 6.69
N VAL A 159 38.74 22.45 5.49
CA VAL A 159 37.81 21.74 4.58
C VAL A 159 37.34 20.43 5.21
N CYS A 160 38.23 19.64 5.81
CA CYS A 160 37.85 18.40 6.50
C CYS A 160 36.91 18.66 7.68
N LEU A 161 37.16 19.69 8.49
CA LEU A 161 36.26 20.08 9.58
C LEU A 161 34.90 20.54 9.07
N GLN A 162 34.87 21.32 7.98
CA GLN A 162 33.63 21.77 7.37
C GLN A 162 32.84 20.60 6.76
N ALA A 163 33.51 19.63 6.13
CA ALA A 163 32.89 18.41 5.63
C ALA A 163 32.30 17.58 6.78
N SER A 164 33.08 17.36 7.85
CA SER A 164 32.63 16.63 9.04
C SER A 164 31.45 17.32 9.73
N ARG A 165 31.46 18.65 9.80
CA ARG A 165 30.33 19.43 10.31
C ARG A 165 29.08 19.21 9.46
N PHE A 166 29.20 19.33 8.14
CA PHE A 166 28.09 19.11 7.23
C PHE A 166 27.54 17.69 7.33
N GLU A 167 28.41 16.68 7.39
CA GLU A 167 27.99 15.29 7.62
C GLU A 167 27.21 15.16 8.92
N MET A 168 27.67 15.76 10.02
CA MET A 168 26.96 15.71 11.28
C MET A 168 25.59 16.41 11.19
N GLU A 169 25.51 17.58 10.56
CA GLU A 169 24.24 18.28 10.30
C GLU A 169 23.27 17.41 9.47
N GLN A 170 23.76 16.72 8.43
CA GLN A 170 22.95 15.78 7.65
C GLN A 170 22.50 14.57 8.47
N THR A 171 23.35 14.02 9.33
CA THR A 171 22.96 12.90 10.21
C THR A 171 21.87 13.31 11.19
N VAL A 172 21.89 14.54 11.69
CA VAL A 172 20.83 15.07 12.56
C VAL A 172 19.50 15.11 11.82
N VAL A 173 19.46 15.68 10.62
CA VAL A 173 18.23 15.71 9.80
C VAL A 173 17.70 14.29 9.52
N ARG A 174 18.61 13.34 9.23
CA ARG A 174 18.22 11.95 9.03
C ARG A 174 17.64 11.33 10.32
N LEU A 175 18.27 11.57 11.46
CA LEU A 175 17.79 11.07 12.75
C LEU A 175 16.42 11.66 13.11
N GLU A 176 16.20 12.95 12.85
CA GLU A 176 14.89 13.59 13.05
C GLU A 176 13.80 12.91 12.21
N SER A 177 14.09 12.58 10.94
CA SER A 177 13.13 11.86 10.09
C SER A 177 12.79 10.47 10.62
N VAL A 178 13.79 9.74 11.15
CA VAL A 178 13.60 8.42 11.76
C VAL A 178 12.81 8.55 13.05
N GLN A 179 13.11 9.55 13.89
CA GLN A 179 12.38 9.82 15.11
C GLN A 179 10.90 10.10 14.82
N GLN A 180 10.61 10.95 13.82
CA GLN A 180 9.23 11.22 13.42
C GLN A 180 8.52 9.96 12.93
N TYR A 181 9.20 9.11 12.16
CA TYR A 181 8.62 7.85 11.70
C TYR A 181 8.31 6.90 12.87
N VAL A 182 9.24 6.74 13.81
CA VAL A 182 9.05 5.90 15.00
C VAL A 182 7.92 6.46 15.86
N GLN A 183 7.83 7.78 16.03
CA GLN A 183 6.74 8.40 16.79
C GLN A 183 5.38 8.12 16.15
N ARG A 184 5.25 8.29 14.83
CA ARG A 184 4.01 7.93 14.11
C ARG A 184 3.65 6.47 14.30
N LYS A 185 4.62 5.56 14.24
CA LYS A 185 4.37 4.13 14.44
C LYS A 185 3.99 3.80 15.88
N TYR A 186 4.54 4.52 16.85
CA TYR A 186 4.12 4.43 18.25
C TYR A 186 2.67 4.91 18.42
N ASP A 187 2.32 6.04 17.83
CA ASP A 187 0.98 6.61 17.89
C ASP A 187 -0.04 5.65 17.23
N ASP A 188 0.27 5.13 16.02
CA ASP A 188 -0.53 4.10 15.32
C ASP A 188 -0.78 2.88 16.22
N ALA A 189 0.28 2.36 16.86
CA ALA A 189 0.19 1.19 17.73
C ALA A 189 -0.59 1.49 19.01
N SER A 190 -0.45 2.69 19.57
CA SER A 190 -1.18 3.13 20.75
C SER A 190 -2.66 3.31 20.46
N GLU A 191 -3.01 3.85 19.29
CA GLU A 191 -4.39 3.94 18.83
C GLU A 191 -4.99 2.55 18.69
N LEU A 192 -4.29 1.64 18.01
CA LEU A 192 -4.73 0.26 17.83
C LEU A 192 -4.92 -0.46 19.19
N LEU A 193 -4.01 -0.29 20.13
CA LEU A 193 -4.16 -0.81 21.49
C LEU A 193 -5.38 -0.21 22.20
N GLY A 194 -5.63 1.08 22.01
CA GLY A 194 -6.85 1.75 22.47
C GLY A 194 -8.11 1.13 21.87
N THR A 195 -8.13 0.87 20.56
CA THR A 195 -9.25 0.19 19.90
C THR A 195 -9.49 -1.20 20.49
N TRP A 196 -8.45 -1.98 20.74
CA TRP A 196 -8.59 -3.33 21.30
C TRP A 196 -9.05 -3.33 22.76
N GLN A 197 -8.65 -2.32 23.53
CA GLN A 197 -9.11 -2.14 24.91
C GLN A 197 -10.51 -1.51 25.01
N SER A 198 -11.03 -1.01 23.89
CA SER A 198 -12.36 -0.42 23.80
C SER A 198 -13.45 -1.46 24.08
N ASP A 199 -14.56 -0.99 24.65
CA ASP A 199 -15.66 -1.84 25.09
C ASP A 199 -16.40 -2.56 23.93
N CYS A 200 -16.13 -2.20 22.67
CA CYS A 200 -16.63 -2.91 21.49
C CYS A 200 -15.97 -4.29 21.28
N HIS A 201 -14.77 -4.52 21.83
CA HIS A 201 -14.07 -5.79 21.75
C HIS A 201 -14.13 -6.60 23.05
N LYS A 202 -14.75 -6.05 24.12
CA LYS A 202 -15.07 -6.81 25.32
C LYS A 202 -16.40 -7.54 25.11
N PRO A 203 -16.53 -8.83 25.52
CA PRO A 203 -17.82 -9.49 25.49
C PRO A 203 -18.79 -8.71 26.39
N PRO A 204 -20.04 -8.45 25.94
CA PRO A 204 -20.99 -7.68 26.73
C PRO A 204 -21.15 -8.33 28.10
N SER A 205 -21.23 -7.51 29.16
CA SER A 205 -21.12 -7.92 30.58
C SER A 205 -22.18 -8.92 31.07
N GLY A 206 -23.10 -9.36 30.20
CA GLY A 206 -24.07 -10.42 30.42
C GLY A 206 -23.97 -11.63 29.49
N ALA A 207 -23.05 -11.66 28.51
CA ALA A 207 -22.97 -12.74 27.51
C ALA A 207 -22.74 -14.12 28.14
N ALA A 208 -21.90 -14.20 29.18
CA ALA A 208 -21.69 -15.45 29.91
C ALA A 208 -22.95 -15.94 30.64
N LYS A 209 -23.73 -15.01 31.23
CA LYS A 209 -25.01 -15.34 31.88
C LYS A 209 -26.06 -15.75 30.85
N GLN A 210 -26.18 -15.01 29.74
CA GLN A 210 -27.07 -15.35 28.62
C GLN A 210 -26.72 -16.69 27.98
N ASN A 211 -25.44 -17.02 27.79
CA ASN A 211 -25.01 -18.32 27.29
C ASN A 211 -25.36 -19.44 28.27
N LEU A 212 -25.20 -19.22 29.59
CA LEU A 212 -25.62 -20.18 30.61
C LEU A 212 -27.14 -20.41 30.60
N ASP A 213 -27.92 -19.35 30.47
CA ASP A 213 -29.39 -19.42 30.41
C ASP A 213 -29.86 -20.09 29.12
N LEU A 214 -29.22 -19.81 27.99
CA LEU A 214 -29.47 -20.49 26.71
C LEU A 214 -29.12 -21.98 26.81
N ASN A 215 -27.97 -22.33 27.41
CA ASN A 215 -27.59 -23.73 27.62
C ASN A 215 -28.56 -24.45 28.56
N ARG A 216 -29.01 -23.81 29.65
CA ARG A 216 -30.06 -24.36 30.52
C ARG A 216 -31.39 -24.55 29.78
N LYS A 217 -31.74 -23.61 28.90
CA LYS A 217 -32.95 -23.71 28.08
C LYS A 217 -32.83 -24.82 27.02
N ILE A 218 -31.66 -24.99 26.42
CA ILE A 218 -31.37 -26.09 25.48
C ILE A 218 -31.44 -27.43 26.20
N GLU A 219 -30.83 -27.57 27.37
CA GLU A 219 -30.94 -28.80 28.16
C GLU A 219 -32.38 -29.05 28.62
N GLY A 220 -33.13 -28.03 29.03
CA GLY A 220 -34.57 -28.14 29.31
C GLY A 220 -35.39 -28.57 28.09
N MET A 221 -35.05 -28.09 26.89
CA MET A 221 -35.66 -28.51 25.62
C MET A 221 -35.16 -29.86 25.12
N ARG A 222 -34.02 -30.37 25.59
CA ARG A 222 -33.56 -31.74 25.33
C ARG A 222 -34.24 -32.74 26.26
N VAL A 223 -34.51 -32.32 27.52
CA VAL A 223 -35.23 -33.10 28.53
C VAL A 223 -36.74 -33.15 28.25
N LYS A 224 -37.32 -32.16 27.57
CA LYS A 224 -38.58 -32.33 26.84
C LYS A 224 -38.23 -33.00 25.51
N PRO A 225 -38.38 -34.33 25.34
CA PRO A 225 -38.30 -34.86 23.99
C PRO A 225 -39.35 -34.13 23.18
N VAL A 226 -39.02 -33.75 21.95
CA VAL A 226 -40.02 -33.48 20.93
C VAL A 226 -40.99 -34.66 21.00
N GLU A 227 -42.14 -34.47 21.65
CA GLU A 227 -43.29 -35.31 21.37
C GLU A 227 -43.44 -35.22 19.86
N PRO A 228 -43.30 -36.33 19.12
CA PRO A 228 -43.57 -36.30 17.70
C PRO A 228 -44.98 -35.77 17.59
N ARG A 229 -45.07 -34.55 17.08
CA ARG A 229 -46.28 -33.79 16.87
C ARG A 229 -47.23 -34.74 16.15
N ASN A 230 -48.26 -35.20 16.85
CA ASN A 230 -49.38 -35.98 16.30
C ASN A 230 -50.17 -35.19 15.24
N SER A 231 -49.57 -34.15 14.64
CA SER A 231 -50.05 -33.37 13.51
C SER A 231 -49.59 -33.94 12.17
N SER A 232 -48.58 -34.82 12.11
CA SER A 232 -48.25 -35.51 10.85
C SER A 232 -49.30 -36.54 10.46
N THR A 233 -50.05 -37.09 11.42
CA THR A 233 -51.12 -38.06 11.15
C THR A 233 -52.41 -37.44 10.61
N VAL A 234 -52.56 -36.11 10.68
CA VAL A 234 -53.67 -35.39 10.03
C VAL A 234 -53.33 -35.06 8.58
N ILE A 235 -52.04 -34.85 8.26
CA ILE A 235 -51.60 -34.57 6.88
C ILE A 235 -51.59 -35.85 6.03
N ASP A 236 -51.22 -37.01 6.60
CA ASP A 236 -51.23 -38.28 5.88
C ASP A 236 -52.63 -38.78 5.49
N LYS A 237 -53.70 -38.28 6.12
CA LYS A 237 -55.08 -38.60 5.73
C LYS A 237 -55.62 -37.69 4.62
N SER A 238 -54.90 -36.61 4.26
CA SER A 238 -55.27 -35.73 3.14
C SER A 238 -54.60 -36.11 1.81
N THR A 239 -53.64 -37.04 1.81
CA THR A 239 -52.90 -37.49 0.62
C THR A 239 -53.62 -38.57 -0.20
N TYR A 240 -54.90 -38.83 0.08
CA TYR A 240 -55.79 -39.60 -0.80
C TYR A 240 -56.76 -38.66 -1.53
N ALA A 241 -56.24 -37.57 -2.10
CA ALA A 241 -56.88 -36.95 -3.25
C ALA A 241 -56.42 -37.71 -4.51
N PRO A 242 -57.32 -38.07 -5.44
CA PRO A 242 -56.90 -38.62 -6.73
C PRO A 242 -55.91 -37.65 -7.37
N TYR A 243 -54.86 -38.17 -8.02
CA TYR A 243 -53.92 -37.38 -8.81
C TYR A 243 -54.65 -36.23 -9.52
N PRO A 244 -54.22 -34.96 -9.34
CA PRO A 244 -54.91 -33.83 -9.95
C PRO A 244 -55.05 -34.12 -11.44
N ASN A 245 -56.30 -34.08 -11.94
CA ASN A 245 -56.56 -34.36 -13.33
C ASN A 245 -55.85 -33.32 -14.18
N VAL A 246 -55.38 -33.67 -15.39
CA VAL A 246 -54.69 -32.72 -16.27
C VAL A 246 -55.59 -31.50 -16.54
N GLU A 247 -56.90 -31.71 -16.59
CA GLU A 247 -57.89 -30.64 -16.66
C GLU A 247 -57.84 -29.65 -15.48
N ASP A 248 -57.62 -30.14 -14.26
CA ASP A 248 -57.55 -29.30 -13.06
C ASP A 248 -56.27 -28.45 -13.07
N ILE A 249 -55.15 -29.04 -13.52
CA ILE A 249 -53.88 -28.33 -13.70
C ILE A 249 -54.00 -27.24 -14.78
N VAL A 250 -54.69 -27.54 -15.89
CA VAL A 250 -54.93 -26.57 -16.97
C VAL A 250 -55.84 -25.43 -16.50
N GLN A 251 -56.86 -25.71 -15.69
CA GLN A 251 -57.71 -24.67 -15.09
C GLN A 251 -56.92 -23.80 -14.11
N GLU A 252 -56.07 -24.39 -13.27
CA GLU A 252 -55.23 -23.66 -12.34
C GLU A 252 -54.20 -22.80 -13.09
N GLU A 253 -53.59 -23.31 -14.16
CA GLU A 253 -52.69 -22.55 -15.04
C GLU A 253 -53.40 -21.36 -15.70
N GLN A 254 -54.62 -21.55 -16.22
CA GLN A 254 -55.42 -20.45 -16.78
C GLN A 254 -55.77 -19.40 -15.73
N SER A 255 -56.08 -19.82 -14.50
CA SER A 255 -56.35 -18.91 -13.39
C SER A 255 -55.11 -18.10 -13.00
N LEU A 256 -53.92 -18.72 -13.03
CA LEU A 256 -52.64 -18.06 -12.77
C LEU A 256 -52.29 -17.07 -13.87
N LEU A 257 -52.51 -17.41 -15.15
CA LEU A 257 -52.31 -16.50 -16.27
C LEU A 257 -53.23 -15.29 -16.20
N ALA A 258 -54.49 -15.48 -15.80
CA ALA A 258 -55.43 -14.39 -15.57
C ALA A 258 -55.03 -13.52 -14.36
N LEU A 259 -54.46 -14.12 -13.31
CA LEU A 259 -53.94 -13.38 -12.17
C LEU A 259 -52.70 -12.58 -12.55
N MET A 260 -51.81 -13.14 -13.37
CA MET A 260 -50.62 -12.46 -13.86
C MET A 260 -50.97 -11.29 -14.78
N SER A 261 -51.93 -11.45 -15.70
CA SER A 261 -52.37 -10.32 -16.54
C SER A 261 -52.96 -9.20 -15.69
N ARG A 262 -53.79 -9.53 -14.69
CA ARG A 262 -54.32 -8.56 -13.73
C ARG A 262 -53.22 -7.92 -12.89
N LYS A 263 -52.19 -8.67 -12.48
CA LYS A 263 -51.03 -8.12 -11.78
C LYS A 263 -50.28 -7.14 -12.67
N THR A 264 -50.05 -7.46 -13.95
CA THR A 264 -49.39 -6.54 -14.89
C THR A 264 -50.19 -5.29 -15.16
N GLU A 265 -51.52 -5.38 -15.20
CA GLU A 265 -52.42 -4.23 -15.30
C GLU A 265 -52.35 -3.35 -14.04
N LEU A 266 -52.36 -3.97 -12.86
CA LEU A 266 -52.18 -3.26 -11.59
C LEU A 266 -50.79 -2.63 -11.47
N ASP A 267 -49.74 -3.33 -11.87
CA ASP A 267 -48.36 -2.83 -11.87
C ASP A 267 -48.22 -1.66 -12.87
N ALA A 268 -48.91 -1.70 -14.02
CA ALA A 268 -49.00 -0.58 -14.94
C ALA A 268 -49.76 0.61 -14.33
N HIS A 269 -50.87 0.35 -13.63
CA HIS A 269 -51.57 1.38 -12.86
C HIS A 269 -50.68 1.97 -11.77
N ILE A 270 -49.96 1.15 -11.00
CA ILE A 270 -49.02 1.61 -9.96
C ILE A 270 -47.86 2.39 -10.59
N ALA A 271 -47.34 1.98 -11.75
CA ALA A 271 -46.32 2.72 -12.50
C ALA A 271 -46.78 4.14 -12.89
N THR A 272 -48.07 4.35 -13.17
CA THR A 272 -48.59 5.72 -13.38
C THR A 272 -48.52 6.60 -12.11
N PHE A 273 -48.46 5.97 -10.93
CA PHE A 273 -48.34 6.62 -9.62
C PHE A 273 -46.93 6.56 -9.02
N ASP A 274 -45.99 5.82 -9.62
CA ASP A 274 -44.62 5.65 -9.11
C ASP A 274 -43.76 6.92 -9.25
N GLY A 275 -44.29 7.96 -9.90
CA GLY A 275 -43.75 9.33 -9.90
C GLY A 275 -44.43 10.28 -8.90
N LEU A 276 -45.35 9.81 -8.07
CA LEU A 276 -46.09 10.61 -7.06
C LEU A 276 -45.58 10.42 -5.62
N THR A 277 -44.65 9.50 -5.36
CA THR A 277 -44.27 9.10 -4.00
C THR A 277 -43.21 9.96 -3.31
N SER A 278 -42.72 11.05 -3.92
CA SER A 278 -41.87 12.04 -3.23
C SER A 278 -42.52 13.42 -3.01
N HIS A 279 -43.70 13.69 -3.57
CA HIS A 279 -44.34 15.01 -3.44
C HIS A 279 -45.87 14.91 -3.29
N THR A 280 -46.33 14.75 -2.04
CA THR A 280 -47.74 14.79 -1.62
C THR A 280 -48.49 16.03 -2.11
N ASP A 281 -47.78 17.15 -2.32
CA ASP A 281 -48.37 18.42 -2.73
C ASP A 281 -48.66 18.49 -4.24
N ARG A 282 -47.85 17.81 -5.07
CA ARG A 282 -48.07 17.74 -6.52
C ARG A 282 -49.21 16.78 -6.88
N ALA A 283 -49.42 15.75 -6.06
CA ALA A 283 -50.57 14.84 -6.14
C ALA A 283 -51.89 15.58 -5.87
N ARG A 284 -51.92 16.45 -4.86
CA ARG A 284 -53.09 17.29 -4.53
C ARG A 284 -53.44 18.27 -5.64
N LEU A 285 -52.43 18.88 -6.27
CA LEU A 285 -52.63 19.79 -7.41
C LEU A 285 -53.22 19.08 -8.64
N LYS A 286 -52.77 17.86 -8.96
CA LYS A 286 -53.35 17.08 -10.07
C LYS A 286 -54.75 16.57 -9.77
N LEU A 287 -55.03 16.12 -8.54
CA LEU A 287 -56.38 15.75 -8.11
C LEU A 287 -57.35 16.94 -8.15
N ALA A 288 -56.90 18.14 -7.80
CA ALA A 288 -57.69 19.37 -7.92
C ALA A 288 -57.96 19.74 -9.40
N ALA A 289 -56.98 19.53 -10.29
CA ALA A 289 -57.16 19.74 -11.73
C ALA A 289 -58.19 18.75 -12.34
N PHE A 290 -58.21 17.49 -11.91
CA PHE A 290 -59.22 16.52 -12.34
C PHE A 290 -60.61 16.70 -11.69
N ARG A 291 -60.72 17.53 -10.64
CA ARG A 291 -61.99 17.87 -9.96
C ARG A 291 -62.61 19.18 -10.44
N SER A 292 -61.94 19.91 -11.33
CA SER A 292 -62.47 21.11 -11.98
C SER A 292 -63.41 20.68 -13.12
N PRO A 293 -64.72 20.99 -13.03
CA PRO A 293 -65.70 20.47 -13.96
C PRO A 293 -65.57 21.10 -15.35
N LEU A 294 -65.56 20.22 -16.35
CA LEU A 294 -66.40 20.37 -17.54
C LEU A 294 -67.55 19.38 -17.39
#